data_AF-Q60HN6-F1
#
_entry.id   AF-Q60HN6-F1
#
_cell.length_a   1.000
_cell.length_b   1.000
_cell.length_c   1.000
_cell.angle_alpha   90.00
_cell.angle_beta   90.00
_cell.angle_gamma   90.00
#
_symmetry.space_group_name_H-M   'P 1'
#
loop_
_entity.id
_entity.type
_entity.pdbx_description
1 polymer ?
#
loop_
_entity_poly.entity_id
_entity_poly.type
_entity_poly.pdbx_seq_one_letter_code
_entity_poly.pdbx_strand_id
1 'polypeptide(L)' 'MNPLILALLLFSLGLGTILTLSSSHWLLAWMGLEINTLAIMPLMAQHHHPR' A
#
# COMPACT_ATOMS: atom_id res chain seq x y z
N MET A 1 8.97 -5.24 -12.30
CA MET A 1 8.19 -3.98 -12.34
C MET A 1 9.12 -2.80 -12.58
N ASN A 2 8.65 -1.75 -13.23
CA ASN A 2 9.42 -0.52 -13.43
C ASN A 2 9.84 0.04 -12.05
N PRO A 3 11.12 0.41 -11.81
CA PRO A 3 11.59 0.93 -10.53
C PRO A 3 10.77 2.11 -9.99
N LEU A 4 10.23 2.96 -10.87
CA LEU A 4 9.34 4.06 -10.46
C LEU A 4 8.02 3.56 -9.86
N ILE A 5 7.44 2.49 -10.41
CA ILE A 5 6.19 1.91 -9.91
C ILE A 5 6.44 1.26 -8.55
N LEU A 6 7.58 0.58 -8.37
CA LEU A 6 7.97 0.01 -7.08
C LEU A 6 8.13 1.10 -6.01
N ALA A 7 8.84 2.19 -6.33
CA ALA A 7 9.01 3.32 -5.43
C ALA A 7 7.67 3.96 -5.04
N LEU A 8 6.75 4.11 -6.01
CA LEU A 8 5.42 4.66 -5.77
C LEU A 8 4.55 3.76 -4.89
N LEU A 9 4.63 2.43 -5.05
CA LEU A 9 3.93 1.48 -4.18
C LEU A 9 4.46 1.47 -2.75
N LEU A 10 5.79 1.51 -2.58
CA LEU A 10 6.41 1.62 -1.25
C LEU A 10 6.07 2.95 -0.58
N PHE A 11 6.03 4.04 -1.34
CA PHE A 11 5.61 5.35 -0.83
C PHE A 11 4.12 5.35 -0.43
N SER A 12 3.25 4.75 -1.24
CA SER A 12 1.83 4.58 -0.92
C SER A 12 1.62 3.78 0.37
N LEU A 13 2.46 2.76 0.63
CA LEU A 13 2.44 2.00 1.87
C LEU A 13 2.83 2.85 3.09
N GLY A 14 3.87 3.67 2.94
CA GLY A 14 4.28 4.63 3.96
C GLY A 14 3.18 5.67 4.25
N LEU A 15 2.54 6.20 3.21
CA LEU A 15 1.45 7.15 3.38
C LEU A 15 0.21 6.52 4.02
N GLY A 16 -0.20 5.32 3.60
CA GLY A 16 -1.35 4.62 4.18
C GLY A 16 -1.16 4.33 5.67
N THR A 17 0.04 3.91 6.07
CA THR A 17 0.37 3.69 7.49
C THR A 17 0.38 4.98 8.31
N ILE A 18 0.99 6.05 7.80
CA ILE A 18 0.97 7.36 8.48
C ILE A 18 -0.47 7.90 8.60
N LEU A 19 -1.28 7.78 7.56
CA LEU A 19 -2.68 8.22 7.57
C LEU A 19 -3.49 7.44 8.61
N THR A 20 -3.30 6.12 8.68
CA THR A 20 -4.00 5.27 9.66
C THR A 20 -3.61 5.66 11.08
N LEU A 21 -2.31 5.82 11.36
CA LEU A 21 -1.79 6.16 12.69
C LEU A 21 -2.14 7.59 13.13
N SER A 22 -2.14 8.54 12.19
CA SER A 22 -2.47 9.94 12.48
C SER A 22 -3.99 10.22 12.47
N SER A 23 -4.82 9.25 12.09
CA SER A 23 -6.26 9.47 11.98
C SER A 23 -6.94 9.56 13.34
N SER A 24 -7.81 10.56 13.49
CA SER A 24 -8.71 10.71 14.65
C SER A 24 -10.14 10.26 14.36
N HIS A 25 -10.45 9.98 13.09
CA HIS A 25 -11.74 9.48 12.64
C HIS A 25 -11.62 8.05 12.10
N TRP A 26 -12.57 7.20 12.49
CA TRP A 26 -12.64 5.80 12.08
C TRP A 26 -12.68 5.61 10.56
N LEU A 27 -13.35 6.51 9.84
CA LEU A 27 -13.41 6.48 8.38
C LEU A 27 -12.03 6.70 7.74
N LEU A 28 -11.24 7.65 8.28
CA LEU A 28 -9.89 7.94 7.79
C LEU A 28 -8.92 6.80 8.12
N ALA A 29 -9.08 6.17 9.29
CA ALA A 29 -8.32 4.96 9.64
C ALA A 29 -8.58 3.84 8.63
N TRP A 30 -9.86 3.61 8.31
CA TRP A 30 -10.25 2.59 7.34
C TRP A 30 -9.72 2.89 5.93
N MET A 31 -9.81 4.14 5.47
CA MET A 31 -9.25 4.55 4.18
C MET A 31 -7.73 4.34 4.13
N GLY A 32 -7.01 4.61 5.23
CA GLY A 32 -5.57 4.35 5.30
C GLY A 32 -5.21 2.86 5.22
N LEU A 33 -6.02 2.00 5.84
CA LEU A 33 -5.88 0.55 5.71
C LEU A 33 -6.18 0.07 4.28
N GLU A 34 -7.22 0.60 3.64
CA GLU A 34 -7.57 0.26 2.26
C GLU A 34 -6.43 0.60 1.29
N ILE A 35 -5.83 1.79 1.41
CA ILE A 35 -4.65 2.20 0.63
C ILE A 35 -3.48 1.22 0.81
N ASN A 36 -3.23 0.76 2.03
CA ASN A 36 -2.17 -0.24 2.29
C ASN A 36 -2.47 -1.58 1.60
N THR A 37 -3.72 -2.05 1.62
CA THR A 37 -4.09 -3.31 0.97
C THR A 37 -3.95 -3.25 -0.54
N LEU A 38 -4.37 -2.14 -1.17
CA LEU A 38 -4.23 -1.92 -2.61
C LEU A 38 -2.77 -1.85 -3.03
N ALA A 39 -1.91 -1.22 -2.22
CA ALA A 39 -0.47 -1.12 -2.50
C ALA A 39 0.27 -2.47 -2.37
N ILE A 40 -0.18 -3.34 -1.46
CA ILE A 40 0.44 -4.66 -1.22
C ILE A 40 0.09 -5.69 -2.30
N MET A 41 -1.13 -5.67 -2.85
CA MET A 41 -1.57 -6.63 -3.87
C MET A 41 -0.59 -6.81 -5.05
N PRO A 42 -0.16 -5.75 -5.76
CA PRO A 42 0.77 -5.90 -6.88
C PRO A 42 2.13 -6.42 -6.43
N LEU A 43 2.61 -6.04 -5.24
CA LEU A 43 3.88 -6.52 -4.67
C LEU A 43 3.85 -8.03 -4.41
N MET A 44 2.72 -8.55 -3.89
CA MET A 44 2.51 -9.99 -3.70
C MET A 44 2.37 -10.72 -5.03
N ALA A 45 1.64 -10.15 -5.99
CA ALA A 45 1.43 -10.73 -7.32
C ALA A 45 2.71 -10.78 -8.18
N GLN A 46 3.79 -10.07 -7.82
CA GLN A 46 5.07 -10.12 -8.52
C GLN A 46 5.78 -11.48 -8.41
N HIS A 47 5.56 -12.23 -7.33
CA HIS A 47 6.08 -13.58 -7.18
C HIS A 47 5.22 -14.56 -8.00
N HIS A 48 5.20 -14.36 -9.32
CA HIS A 48 4.79 -15.42 -10.23
C HIS A 48 5.89 -16.46 -10.20
N HIS A 49 5.67 -17.55 -9.45
CA HIS A 49 6.42 -18.77 -9.65
C HIS A 49 6.27 -19.17 -11.13
N PRO A 50 7.36 -19.17 -11.91
CA PRO A 50 7.31 -19.69 -13.27
C PRO A 50 7.16 -21.20 -13.12
N ARG A 51 6.06 -21.73 -13.63
CA ARG A 51 5.86 -23.16 -13.86
C ARG A 51 6.05 -23.40 -15.35
#